data_AF-E3MY22-F1
#
_entry.id   AF-E3MY22-F1
#
_cell.length_a   1.000
_cell.length_b   1.000
_cell.length_c   1.000
_cell.angle_alpha   90.00
_cell.angle_beta   90.00
_cell.angle_gamma   90.00
#
_symmetry.space_group_name_H-M   'P 1'
#
loop_
_entity.id
_entity.type
_entity.pdbx_description
1 polymer ?
#
loop_
_entity_poly.entity_id
_entity_poly.type
_entity_poly.pdbx_seq_one_letter_code
_entity_poly.pdbx_strand_id
1 'polypeptide(L)'
;MLNTLITCLLLVTLLCAEISTSDSTSKGANLEDFSNVSTLPLFDFDEQLSKINNFCIPRADYKQLSSDFVTGPIANKYNRQLLQKAHRAIGLRELRAVLGFHISVEWTDEYKPSDKDFTDDLTIEKYYEFIESEKRHVSFTSRYFHESQFLSGIEFLDKHLPAVRNVYRRYFEGIRRHPDPRMTSYDLGQMLKKYDVISDRVYRAIRGVVDKQEFNLCSGTELKENDEKGNLQESLSIDQL
;
A
#
# COMPACT_ATOMS: atom_id res chain seq x y z
N MET A 1 -16.42 39.04 0.07
CA MET A 1 -16.01 37.61 -0.04
C MET A 1 -14.98 37.34 -1.15
N LEU A 2 -14.70 38.28 -2.06
CA LEU A 2 -13.65 38.12 -3.08
C LEU A 2 -12.22 38.35 -2.52
N ASN A 3 -12.07 39.23 -1.54
CA ASN A 3 -10.75 39.60 -0.99
C ASN A 3 -10.10 38.51 -0.12
N THR A 4 -10.89 37.58 0.44
CA THR A 4 -10.38 36.45 1.23
C THR A 4 -9.87 35.30 0.37
N LEU A 5 -10.31 35.21 -0.89
CA LEU A 5 -9.87 34.17 -1.83
C LEU A 5 -8.51 34.54 -2.47
N ILE A 6 -8.25 35.84 -2.66
CA ILE A 6 -7.02 36.35 -3.28
C ILE A 6 -5.83 36.26 -2.30
N THR A 7 -6.04 36.44 -1.00
CA THR A 7 -4.98 36.31 0.01
C THR A 7 -4.52 34.86 0.21
N CYS A 8 -5.39 33.86 0.04
CA CYS A 8 -4.99 32.45 0.12
C CYS A 8 -4.17 31.98 -1.09
N LEU A 9 -4.41 32.53 -2.29
CA LEU A 9 -3.65 32.15 -3.49
C LEU A 9 -2.21 32.70 -3.51
N LEU A 10 -1.94 33.80 -2.80
CA LEU A 10 -0.61 34.40 -2.72
C LEU A 10 0.31 33.75 -1.66
N LEU A 11 -0.24 33.02 -0.69
CA LEU A 11 0.55 32.29 0.31
C LEU A 11 1.09 30.95 -0.20
N VAL A 12 0.44 30.35 -1.21
CA VAL A 12 0.87 29.06 -1.79
C VAL A 12 2.05 29.22 -2.76
N THR A 13 2.21 30.40 -3.36
CA THR A 13 3.31 30.67 -4.31
C THR A 13 4.61 31.13 -3.66
N LEU A 14 4.60 31.52 -2.37
CA LEU A 14 5.81 31.94 -1.64
C LEU A 14 6.57 30.81 -0.95
N LEU A 15 6.08 29.57 -0.96
CA LEU A 15 6.74 28.42 -0.31
C LEU A 15 7.59 27.56 -1.26
N CYS A 16 7.73 27.94 -2.54
CA CYS A 16 8.51 27.20 -3.54
C CYS A 16 9.78 27.91 -4.03
N ALA A 17 10.24 28.96 -3.35
CA ALA A 17 11.51 29.60 -3.67
C ALA A 17 12.44 29.56 -2.45
N GLU A 18 13.69 29.16 -2.69
CA GLU A 18 14.82 29.03 -1.74
C GLU A 18 14.81 27.69 -0.97
N ILE A 19 15.71 26.74 -1.20
CA ILE A 19 17.17 26.86 -1.07
C ILE A 19 17.86 25.92 -2.09
N SER A 20 18.80 26.48 -2.86
CA SER A 20 19.85 25.73 -3.56
C SER A 20 21.12 25.65 -2.72
N THR A 21 21.88 24.59 -2.97
CA THR A 21 23.29 24.34 -2.64
C THR A 21 23.69 24.12 -1.18
N SER A 22 24.03 22.87 -0.86
CA SER A 22 25.27 22.59 -0.15
C SER A 22 25.92 21.32 -0.70
N ASP A 23 27.15 21.50 -1.17
CA ASP A 23 28.11 20.48 -1.58
C ASP A 23 28.28 19.43 -0.47
N SER A 24 28.34 18.16 -0.85
CA SER A 24 28.94 17.13 0.01
C SER A 24 29.97 16.32 -0.77
N THR A 25 31.21 16.69 -0.52
CA THR A 25 32.45 16.00 -0.86
C THR A 25 32.35 14.51 -0.52
N SER A 26 32.66 13.68 -1.52
CA SER A 26 32.79 12.23 -1.40
C SER A 26 33.85 11.83 -0.37
N LYS A 27 33.51 10.90 0.51
CA LYS A 27 34.51 10.05 1.16
C LYS A 27 34.02 8.61 1.12
N GLY A 28 34.64 7.83 0.25
CA GLY A 28 34.36 6.42 0.07
C GLY A 28 34.64 5.62 1.35
N ALA A 29 33.79 4.63 1.59
CA ALA A 29 34.07 3.50 2.43
C ALA A 29 33.71 2.23 1.64
N ASN A 30 34.61 1.26 1.73
CA ASN A 30 34.76 0.12 0.82
C ASN A 30 33.51 -0.75 0.69
N LEU A 31 33.27 -1.18 -0.54
CA LEU A 31 32.41 -2.29 -0.90
C LEU A 31 33.21 -3.58 -0.65
N GLU A 32 33.06 -4.19 0.52
CA GLU A 32 33.55 -5.55 0.75
C GLU A 32 32.54 -6.57 0.20
N ASP A 33 32.94 -7.12 -0.94
CA ASP A 33 32.81 -8.50 -1.41
C ASP A 33 31.81 -9.43 -0.68
N PHE A 34 30.64 -9.61 -1.30
CA PHE A 34 29.75 -10.74 -1.02
C PHE A 34 29.76 -11.70 -2.23
N SER A 35 30.91 -12.30 -2.52
CA SER A 35 30.96 -13.46 -3.39
C SER A 35 30.72 -14.75 -2.58
N ASN A 36 29.60 -15.39 -2.91
CA ASN A 36 29.25 -16.82 -2.69
C ASN A 36 28.41 -17.20 -1.45
N VAL A 37 27.08 -17.04 -1.55
CA VAL A 37 26.11 -18.05 -1.07
C VAL A 37 24.89 -18.11 -2.02
N SER A 38 24.53 -19.34 -2.38
CA SER A 38 23.51 -19.82 -3.33
C SER A 38 22.16 -19.07 -3.41
N THR A 39 21.86 -18.58 -4.63
CA THR A 39 20.64 -18.78 -5.45
C THR A 39 19.24 -18.73 -4.81
N LEU A 40 18.76 -17.51 -4.55
CA LEU A 40 17.36 -17.11 -4.74
C LEU A 40 17.39 -15.79 -5.53
N PRO A 41 16.50 -15.55 -6.52
CA PRO A 41 16.48 -14.25 -7.18
C PRO A 41 16.27 -13.17 -6.12
N LEU A 42 17.19 -12.20 -6.09
CA LEU A 42 17.06 -11.00 -5.27
C LEU A 42 15.66 -10.42 -5.52
N PHE A 43 14.89 -10.17 -4.46
CA PHE A 43 13.55 -9.60 -4.61
C PHE A 43 13.68 -8.18 -5.17
N ASP A 44 13.35 -8.01 -6.45
CA ASP A 44 13.40 -6.72 -7.13
C ASP A 44 12.16 -5.90 -6.77
N PHE A 45 12.33 -4.97 -5.84
CA PHE A 45 11.25 -4.09 -5.40
C PHE A 45 10.71 -3.20 -6.53
N ASP A 46 11.58 -2.72 -7.42
CA ASP A 46 11.17 -1.80 -8.49
C ASP A 46 10.38 -2.54 -9.58
N GLU A 47 10.78 -3.76 -9.92
CA GLU A 47 10.01 -4.63 -10.80
C GLU A 47 8.62 -4.90 -10.22
N GLN A 48 8.52 -5.24 -8.94
CA GLN A 48 7.23 -5.53 -8.28
C GLN A 48 6.34 -4.29 -8.19
N LEU A 49 6.90 -3.13 -7.86
CA LEU A 49 6.16 -1.86 -7.84
C LEU A 49 5.69 -1.46 -9.25
N SER A 50 6.49 -1.71 -10.28
CA SER A 50 6.12 -1.51 -11.68
C SER A 50 4.96 -2.43 -12.09
N LYS A 51 5.01 -3.71 -11.70
CA LYS A 51 3.90 -4.67 -11.92
C LYS A 51 2.62 -4.21 -11.24
N ILE A 52 2.70 -3.77 -9.98
CA ILE A 52 1.54 -3.20 -9.27
C ILE A 52 1.02 -1.99 -10.03
N ASN A 53 1.87 -1.01 -10.36
CA ASN A 53 1.47 0.19 -11.08
C ASN A 53 0.74 -0.14 -12.38
N ASN A 54 1.26 -1.07 -13.18
CA ASN A 54 0.72 -1.42 -14.49
C ASN A 54 -0.47 -2.37 -14.45
N PHE A 55 -0.87 -2.85 -13.27
CA PHE A 55 -2.01 -3.73 -13.13
C PHE A 55 -3.33 -3.01 -13.46
N CYS A 56 -4.24 -3.77 -14.09
CA CYS A 56 -5.58 -3.32 -14.42
C CYS A 56 -6.61 -4.16 -13.68
N ILE A 57 -7.37 -3.50 -12.80
CA ILE A 57 -8.46 -4.13 -12.07
C ILE A 57 -9.64 -4.34 -13.01
N PRO A 58 -10.28 -5.53 -13.02
CA PRO A 58 -11.52 -5.72 -13.76
C PRO A 58 -12.58 -4.70 -13.36
N ARG A 59 -13.22 -4.05 -14.34
CA ARG A 59 -14.16 -2.95 -14.08
C ARG A 59 -15.35 -3.38 -13.20
N ALA A 60 -15.81 -4.63 -13.35
CA ALA A 60 -16.87 -5.18 -12.51
C ALA A 60 -16.45 -5.23 -11.03
N ASP A 61 -15.27 -5.80 -10.76
CA ASP A 61 -14.72 -5.92 -9.41
C ASP A 61 -14.46 -4.53 -8.79
N TYR A 62 -13.88 -3.60 -9.56
CA TYR A 62 -13.64 -2.25 -9.07
C TYR A 62 -14.95 -1.53 -8.68
N LYS A 63 -16.03 -1.70 -9.46
CA LYS A 63 -17.34 -1.11 -9.13
C LYS A 63 -17.96 -1.76 -7.89
N GLN A 64 -17.75 -3.06 -7.70
CA GLN A 64 -18.28 -3.78 -6.55
C GLN A 64 -17.62 -3.36 -5.23
N LEU A 65 -16.41 -2.79 -5.27
CA LEU A 65 -15.68 -2.35 -4.07
C LEU A 65 -16.43 -1.29 -3.26
N SER A 66 -17.15 -0.37 -3.92
CA SER A 66 -18.01 0.60 -3.26
C SER A 66 -19.38 0.03 -2.89
N SER A 67 -19.69 -1.19 -3.35
CA SER A 67 -21.00 -1.84 -3.24
C SER A 67 -22.14 -0.86 -3.60
N ASP A 68 -23.30 -1.03 -2.97
CA ASP A 68 -24.44 -0.11 -3.04
C ASP A 68 -24.29 1.11 -2.10
N PHE A 69 -23.14 1.29 -1.41
CA PHE A 69 -22.95 2.38 -0.46
C PHE A 69 -22.94 3.75 -1.16
N VAL A 70 -22.31 3.82 -2.34
CA VAL A 70 -22.20 5.04 -3.16
C VAL A 70 -22.18 4.67 -4.64
N THR A 71 -22.70 5.56 -5.49
CA THR A 71 -22.79 5.34 -6.94
C THR A 71 -22.14 6.48 -7.74
N GLY A 72 -21.91 6.25 -9.03
CA GLY A 72 -21.41 7.28 -9.95
C GLY A 72 -20.01 7.80 -9.60
N PRO A 73 -19.71 9.09 -9.81
CA PRO A 73 -18.40 9.67 -9.52
C PRO A 73 -17.95 9.56 -8.06
N ILE A 74 -18.91 9.47 -7.12
CA ILE A 74 -18.63 9.32 -5.69
C ILE A 74 -18.04 7.93 -5.41
N ALA A 75 -18.52 6.89 -6.10
CA ALA A 75 -17.98 5.54 -6.01
C ALA A 75 -16.50 5.46 -6.40
N ASN A 76 -16.10 6.14 -7.47
CA ASN A 76 -14.69 6.18 -7.88
C ASN A 76 -13.81 6.82 -6.81
N LYS A 77 -14.22 7.96 -6.26
CA LYS A 77 -13.50 8.63 -5.18
C LYS A 77 -13.43 7.78 -3.92
N TYR A 78 -14.51 7.08 -3.60
CA TYR A 78 -14.58 6.13 -2.49
C TYR A 78 -13.57 5.00 -2.67
N ASN A 79 -13.61 4.30 -3.80
CA ASN A 79 -12.72 3.18 -4.11
C ASN A 79 -11.24 3.61 -4.12
N ARG A 80 -10.95 4.79 -4.71
CA ARG A 80 -9.62 5.40 -4.67
C ARG A 80 -9.11 5.55 -3.24
N GLN A 81 -9.90 6.18 -2.38
CA GLN A 81 -9.50 6.43 -0.99
C GLN A 81 -9.38 5.12 -0.21
N LEU A 82 -10.27 4.16 -0.46
CA LEU A 82 -10.25 2.87 0.20
C LEU A 82 -8.95 2.11 -0.13
N LEU A 83 -8.61 1.96 -1.40
CA LEU A 83 -7.40 1.23 -1.82
C LEU A 83 -6.11 1.95 -1.36
N GLN A 84 -6.08 3.29 -1.42
CA GLN A 84 -4.96 4.09 -0.92
C GLN A 84 -4.72 3.98 0.59
N LYS A 85 -5.74 3.58 1.36
CA LYS A 85 -5.62 3.38 2.80
C LYS A 85 -5.40 1.92 3.16
N ALA A 86 -6.07 1.00 2.46
CA ALA A 86 -5.95 -0.44 2.68
C ALA A 86 -4.51 -0.93 2.53
N HIS A 87 -3.76 -0.48 1.51
CA HIS A 87 -2.38 -0.93 1.33
C HIS A 87 -1.46 -0.57 2.51
N ARG A 88 -1.71 0.59 3.14
CA ARG A 88 -0.92 1.05 4.29
C ARG A 88 -1.21 0.19 5.52
N ALA A 89 -2.48 -0.20 5.71
CA ALA A 89 -2.86 -1.14 6.75
C ALA A 89 -2.25 -2.54 6.53
N ILE A 90 -2.16 -3.01 5.28
CA ILE A 90 -1.37 -4.21 4.94
C ILE A 90 0.08 -4.04 5.41
N GLY A 91 0.70 -2.89 5.11
CA GLY A 91 2.08 -2.61 5.52
C GLY A 91 2.32 -2.66 7.03
N LEU A 92 1.40 -2.12 7.84
CA LEU A 92 1.50 -2.21 9.30
C LEU A 92 1.30 -3.65 9.80
N ARG A 93 0.37 -4.42 9.20
CA ARG A 93 0.19 -5.83 9.56
C ARG A 93 1.45 -6.66 9.29
N GLU A 94 2.10 -6.44 8.14
CA GLU A 94 3.35 -7.14 7.81
C GLU A 94 4.52 -6.68 8.70
N LEU A 95 4.60 -5.39 9.05
CA LEU A 95 5.58 -4.89 10.03
C LEU A 95 5.38 -5.57 11.39
N ARG A 96 4.14 -5.60 11.88
CA ARG A 96 3.77 -6.24 13.15
C ARG A 96 4.16 -7.71 13.19
N ALA A 97 3.88 -8.44 12.10
CA ALA A 97 4.24 -9.85 11.96
C ALA A 97 5.76 -10.07 12.04
N VAL A 98 6.56 -9.27 11.34
CA VAL A 98 8.02 -9.39 11.34
C VAL A 98 8.66 -8.98 12.69
N LEU A 99 7.99 -8.12 13.45
CA LEU A 99 8.39 -7.77 14.81
C LEU A 99 8.05 -8.87 15.83
N GLY A 100 7.24 -9.86 15.44
CA GLY A 100 6.79 -10.95 16.32
C GLY A 100 5.69 -10.52 17.30
N PHE A 101 5.04 -9.39 17.05
CA PHE A 101 3.94 -8.87 17.88
C PHE A 101 2.63 -9.56 17.55
N HIS A 102 1.73 -9.66 18.55
CA HIS A 102 0.47 -10.36 18.39
C HIS A 102 -0.44 -9.64 17.38
N ILE A 103 -0.84 -10.28 16.28
CA ILE A 103 -1.71 -9.64 15.28
C ILE A 103 -3.13 -9.48 15.86
N SER A 104 -3.50 -8.26 16.26
CA SER A 104 -4.89 -7.98 16.65
C SER A 104 -5.81 -8.07 15.43
N VAL A 105 -6.90 -8.83 15.58
CA VAL A 105 -7.96 -8.95 14.57
C VAL A 105 -8.84 -7.71 14.58
N GLU A 106 -9.04 -7.11 15.75
CA GLU A 106 -9.91 -5.96 15.95
C GLU A 106 -9.08 -4.68 15.92
N TRP A 107 -9.45 -3.79 15.01
CA TRP A 107 -8.99 -2.41 14.96
C TRP A 107 -9.94 -1.59 15.81
N THR A 108 -9.96 -1.91 17.11
CA THR A 108 -10.86 -1.31 18.09
C THR A 108 -10.88 0.20 17.95
N ASP A 109 -12.07 0.73 17.71
CA ASP A 109 -12.35 2.15 17.63
C ASP A 109 -11.79 2.89 18.87
N GLU A 110 -11.25 4.09 18.63
CA GLU A 110 -10.99 5.13 19.65
C GLU A 110 -9.93 4.87 20.72
N TYR A 111 -8.90 4.03 20.51
CA TYR A 111 -7.71 4.17 21.36
C TYR A 111 -6.89 5.40 20.92
N LYS A 112 -7.19 6.55 21.54
CA LYS A 112 -6.38 7.77 21.49
C LYS A 112 -5.61 7.92 22.80
N PRO A 113 -4.50 7.19 22.98
CA PRO A 113 -3.62 7.36 24.12
C PRO A 113 -3.11 8.80 24.18
N SER A 114 -3.07 9.36 25.38
CA SER A 114 -2.55 10.70 25.63
C SER A 114 -1.05 10.64 25.86
N ASP A 115 -0.32 11.75 25.63
CA ASP A 115 1.12 11.84 25.94
C ASP A 115 1.45 11.47 27.40
N LYS A 116 0.46 11.50 28.30
CA LYS A 116 0.59 11.12 29.72
C LYS A 116 0.61 9.61 29.95
N ASP A 117 0.27 8.82 28.93
CA ASP A 117 0.32 7.34 28.98
C ASP A 117 1.72 6.80 28.65
N PHE A 118 2.66 7.69 28.27
CA PHE A 118 4.08 7.36 28.11
C PHE A 118 4.80 7.42 29.45
N THR A 119 4.94 6.26 30.08
CA THR A 119 5.97 6.03 31.09
C THR A 119 7.17 5.37 30.42
N ASP A 120 8.37 5.59 30.96
CA ASP A 120 9.61 4.93 30.49
C ASP A 120 9.56 3.39 30.59
N ASP A 121 8.52 2.84 31.25
CA ASP A 121 8.31 1.41 31.50
C ASP A 121 7.43 0.71 30.45
N LEU A 122 6.99 1.40 29.38
CA LEU A 122 6.20 0.75 28.32
C LEU A 122 7.02 -0.35 27.62
N THR A 123 6.39 -1.51 27.42
CA THR A 123 6.98 -2.55 26.57
C THR A 123 7.08 -2.05 25.12
N ILE A 124 8.04 -2.57 24.36
CA ILE A 124 8.23 -2.21 22.94
C ILE A 124 6.96 -2.47 22.12
N GLU A 125 6.22 -3.55 22.42
CA GLU A 125 4.95 -3.84 21.76
C GLU A 125 3.88 -2.79 22.08
N LYS A 126 3.80 -2.31 23.32
CA LYS A 126 2.88 -1.22 23.68
C LYS A 126 3.27 0.10 23.02
N TYR A 127 4.57 0.39 22.92
CA TYR A 127 5.06 1.54 22.16
C TYR A 127 4.70 1.43 20.67
N TYR A 128 4.79 0.24 20.08
CA TYR A 128 4.35 0.00 18.71
C TYR A 128 2.84 0.21 18.55
N GLU A 129 2.02 -0.38 19.43
CA GLU A 129 0.55 -0.24 19.40
C GLU A 129 0.10 1.21 19.45
N PHE A 130 0.80 2.03 20.24
CA PHE A 130 0.60 3.48 20.29
C PHE A 130 0.82 4.12 18.91
N ILE A 131 2.02 3.96 18.33
CA ILE A 131 2.36 4.60 17.04
C ILE A 131 1.48 4.06 15.91
N GLU A 132 1.17 2.76 15.94
CA GLU A 132 0.25 2.14 14.99
C GLU A 132 -1.12 2.82 15.09
N SER A 133 -1.66 3.00 16.29
CA SER A 133 -2.94 3.70 16.51
C SER A 133 -2.92 5.14 16.00
N GLU A 134 -1.85 5.89 16.27
CA GLU A 134 -1.71 7.25 15.74
C GLU A 134 -1.66 7.28 14.21
N LYS A 135 -0.83 6.42 13.61
CA LYS A 135 -0.75 6.31 12.14
C LYS A 135 -2.10 5.89 11.57
N ARG A 136 -2.85 5.00 12.23
CA ARG A 136 -4.22 4.65 11.84
C ARG A 136 -5.17 5.84 11.96
N HIS A 137 -5.08 6.62 13.02
CA HIS A 137 -5.96 7.76 13.24
C HIS A 137 -5.77 8.84 12.16
N VAL A 138 -4.51 9.17 11.90
CA VAL A 138 -4.13 10.18 10.90
C VAL A 138 -4.37 9.68 9.47
N SER A 139 -4.03 8.41 9.19
CA SER A 139 -3.99 7.90 7.82
C SER A 139 -5.21 7.08 7.41
N PHE A 140 -5.86 6.33 8.30
CA PHE A 140 -6.92 5.38 7.96
C PHE A 140 -8.28 5.86 8.41
N THR A 141 -8.49 6.15 9.70
CA THR A 141 -9.79 6.62 10.22
C THR A 141 -10.05 8.09 9.86
N SER A 142 -10.09 8.38 8.57
CA SER A 142 -10.88 9.51 8.09
C SER A 142 -12.34 9.25 8.43
N ARG A 143 -13.15 10.30 8.56
CA ARG A 143 -14.62 10.26 8.68
C ARG A 143 -15.37 9.43 7.60
N TYR A 144 -14.68 8.74 6.70
CA TYR A 144 -15.21 8.14 5.48
C TYR A 144 -15.27 6.60 5.50
N PHE A 145 -14.53 5.90 6.37
CA PHE A 145 -14.50 4.43 6.40
C PHE A 145 -14.43 3.92 7.83
N HIS A 146 -15.28 2.95 8.15
CA HIS A 146 -15.22 2.14 9.35
C HIS A 146 -14.28 0.94 9.09
N GLU A 147 -13.98 0.20 10.16
CA GLU A 147 -13.13 -0.99 10.11
C GLU A 147 -13.58 -1.98 9.03
N SER A 148 -14.87 -2.28 8.94
CA SER A 148 -15.41 -3.26 7.99
C SER A 148 -15.10 -2.90 6.53
N GLN A 149 -15.14 -1.61 6.17
CA GLN A 149 -14.79 -1.19 4.81
C GLN A 149 -13.29 -1.20 4.59
N PHE A 150 -12.47 -0.95 5.61
CA PHE A 150 -11.02 -1.17 5.46
C PHE A 150 -10.67 -2.64 5.26
N LEU A 151 -11.32 -3.53 6.00
CA LEU A 151 -11.12 -4.97 5.84
C LEU A 151 -11.49 -5.42 4.43
N SER A 152 -12.59 -4.92 3.86
CA SER A 152 -12.94 -5.23 2.47
C SER A 152 -11.90 -4.68 1.47
N GLY A 153 -11.34 -3.51 1.72
CA GLY A 153 -10.22 -2.97 0.93
C GLY A 153 -8.96 -3.82 1.00
N ILE A 154 -8.62 -4.37 2.18
CA ILE A 154 -7.50 -5.30 2.34
C ILE A 154 -7.76 -6.59 1.56
N GLU A 155 -8.93 -7.20 1.76
CA GLU A 155 -9.32 -8.44 1.07
C GLU A 155 -9.28 -8.25 -0.45
N PHE A 156 -9.77 -7.13 -0.93
CA PHE A 156 -9.72 -6.76 -2.34
C PHE A 156 -8.28 -6.70 -2.87
N LEU A 157 -7.37 -6.01 -2.16
CA LEU A 157 -5.96 -5.93 -2.56
C LEU A 157 -5.27 -7.29 -2.48
N ASP A 158 -5.54 -8.11 -1.47
CA ASP A 158 -4.96 -9.44 -1.38
C ASP A 158 -5.43 -10.36 -2.52
N LYS A 159 -6.69 -10.23 -2.94
CA LYS A 159 -7.25 -10.99 -4.07
C LYS A 159 -6.69 -10.55 -5.42
N HIS A 160 -6.69 -9.25 -5.70
CA HIS A 160 -6.38 -8.72 -7.05
C HIS A 160 -4.93 -8.28 -7.22
N LEU A 161 -4.26 -7.92 -6.13
CA LEU A 161 -2.91 -7.35 -6.10
C LEU A 161 -2.07 -7.94 -4.96
N PRO A 162 -1.93 -9.28 -4.85
CA PRO A 162 -1.19 -9.92 -3.75
C PRO A 162 0.29 -9.47 -3.66
N ALA A 163 0.83 -8.94 -4.76
CA ALA A 163 2.15 -8.32 -4.80
C ALA A 163 2.31 -7.18 -3.78
N VAL A 164 1.24 -6.45 -3.44
CA VAL A 164 1.27 -5.36 -2.44
C VAL A 164 1.73 -5.90 -1.08
N ARG A 165 1.09 -6.97 -0.60
CA ARG A 165 1.46 -7.63 0.66
C ARG A 165 2.86 -8.21 0.60
N ASN A 166 3.20 -8.85 -0.52
CA ASN A 166 4.51 -9.45 -0.73
C ASN A 166 5.64 -8.39 -0.66
N VAL A 167 5.44 -7.20 -1.25
CA VAL A 167 6.41 -6.10 -1.18
C VAL A 167 6.68 -5.70 0.27
N TYR A 168 5.65 -5.46 1.08
CA TYR A 168 5.86 -5.10 2.49
C TYR A 168 6.55 -6.21 3.27
N ARG A 169 6.07 -7.45 3.12
CA ARG A 169 6.65 -8.62 3.79
C ARG A 169 8.14 -8.75 3.52
N ARG A 170 8.51 -8.80 2.23
CA ARG A 170 9.90 -8.97 1.80
C ARG A 170 10.79 -7.81 2.22
N TYR A 171 10.25 -6.60 2.23
CA TYR A 171 10.96 -5.41 2.69
C TYR A 171 11.33 -5.52 4.17
N PHE A 172 10.37 -5.87 5.03
CA PHE A 172 10.62 -5.98 6.47
C PHE A 172 11.44 -7.21 6.84
N GLU A 173 11.19 -8.37 6.21
CA GLU A 173 12.02 -9.57 6.35
C GLU A 173 13.48 -9.29 5.98
N GLY A 174 13.72 -8.52 4.92
CA GLY A 174 15.06 -8.12 4.50
C GLY A 174 15.78 -7.27 5.55
N ILE A 175 15.07 -6.36 6.21
CA ILE A 175 15.61 -5.54 7.30
C ILE A 175 15.88 -6.39 8.56
N ARG A 176 15.04 -7.40 8.81
CA ARG A 176 15.07 -8.23 10.03
C ARG A 176 15.77 -9.58 9.85
N ARG A 177 16.55 -9.76 8.78
CA ARG A 177 17.32 -11.01 8.51
C ARG A 177 18.18 -11.47 9.68
N HIS A 178 18.69 -10.53 10.47
CA HIS A 178 19.44 -10.79 11.70
C HIS A 178 18.78 -10.02 12.84
N PRO A 179 17.71 -10.58 13.42
CA PRO A 179 16.93 -9.87 14.42
C PRO A 179 17.76 -9.69 15.69
N ASP A 180 17.94 -8.45 16.12
CA ASP A 180 18.45 -8.17 17.47
C ASP A 180 17.41 -8.69 18.48
N PRO A 181 17.79 -9.61 19.40
CA PRO A 181 16.90 -10.11 20.45
C PRO A 181 16.52 -9.02 21.47
N ARG A 182 17.25 -7.89 21.52
CA ARG A 182 17.01 -6.75 22.41
C ARG A 182 16.62 -5.51 21.63
N MET A 183 15.55 -5.62 20.85
CA MET A 183 14.99 -4.49 20.12
C MET A 183 14.65 -3.33 21.07
N THR A 184 15.19 -2.15 20.77
CA THR A 184 14.94 -0.92 21.53
C THR A 184 13.82 -0.10 20.90
N SER A 185 13.35 0.93 21.62
CA SER A 185 12.40 1.92 21.07
C SER A 185 13.01 2.69 19.89
N TYR A 186 14.33 2.92 19.91
CA TYR A 186 15.07 3.51 18.80
C TYR A 186 15.01 2.62 17.55
N ASP A 187 15.29 1.32 17.69
CA ASP A 187 15.25 0.38 16.56
C ASP A 187 13.84 0.29 15.96
N LEU A 188 12.81 0.29 16.82
CA LEU A 188 11.43 0.35 16.36
C LEU A 188 11.14 1.66 15.62
N GLY A 189 11.61 2.80 16.13
CA GLY A 189 11.51 4.08 15.46
C GLY A 189 12.14 4.06 14.06
N GLN A 190 13.28 3.38 13.90
CA GLN A 190 13.91 3.20 12.59
C GLN A 190 13.07 2.30 11.66
N MET A 191 12.49 1.22 12.18
CA MET A 191 11.56 0.37 11.42
C MET A 191 10.33 1.14 10.93
N LEU A 192 9.77 2.01 11.77
CA LEU A 192 8.62 2.86 11.43
C LEU A 192 8.97 3.89 10.35
N LYS A 193 10.16 4.50 10.39
CA LYS A 193 10.64 5.35 9.29
C LYS A 193 10.81 4.56 8.00
N LYS A 194 11.32 3.33 8.06
CA LYS A 194 11.44 2.45 6.89
C LYS A 194 10.07 2.08 6.33
N TYR A 195 9.07 1.86 7.19
CA TYR A 195 7.66 1.71 6.78
C TYR A 195 7.17 2.92 5.99
N ASP A 196 7.42 4.15 6.45
CA ASP A 196 6.96 5.35 5.74
C ASP A 196 7.57 5.44 4.32
N VAL A 197 8.85 5.07 4.16
CA VAL A 197 9.53 5.03 2.84
C VAL A 197 8.89 4.02 1.90
N ILE A 198 8.72 2.76 2.31
CA ILE A 198 8.13 1.73 1.42
C ILE A 198 6.65 2.00 1.18
N SER A 199 5.95 2.58 2.16
CA SER A 199 4.55 2.95 2.05
C SER A 199 4.30 4.04 1.01
N ASP A 200 5.18 5.05 0.90
CA ASP A 200 5.10 6.06 -0.16
C ASP A 200 5.29 5.42 -1.55
N ARG A 201 6.24 4.49 -1.69
CA ARG A 201 6.49 3.79 -2.96
C ARG A 201 5.28 2.96 -3.39
N VAL A 202 4.71 2.17 -2.47
CA VAL A 202 3.48 1.38 -2.74
C VAL A 202 2.30 2.31 -3.03
N TYR A 203 2.16 3.42 -2.31
CA TYR A 203 1.11 4.41 -2.57
C TYR A 203 1.16 4.94 -4.00
N ARG A 204 2.34 5.27 -4.52
CA ARG A 204 2.51 5.72 -5.92
C ARG A 204 2.12 4.62 -6.91
N ALA A 205 2.48 3.37 -6.64
CA ALA A 205 2.08 2.25 -7.48
C ALA A 205 0.56 2.04 -7.49
N ILE A 206 -0.08 2.02 -6.31
CA ILE A 206 -1.55 1.90 -6.19
C ILE A 206 -2.26 3.08 -6.85
N ARG A 207 -1.74 4.30 -6.71
CA ARG A 207 -2.29 5.48 -7.41
C ARG A 207 -2.31 5.25 -8.91
N GLY A 208 -1.26 4.66 -9.48
CA GLY A 208 -1.20 4.31 -10.90
C GLY A 208 -2.27 3.31 -11.34
N VAL A 209 -2.63 2.34 -10.50
CA VAL A 209 -3.75 1.40 -10.77
C VAL A 209 -5.08 2.15 -10.79
N VAL A 210 -5.33 2.96 -9.77
CA VAL A 210 -6.59 3.70 -9.62
C VAL A 210 -6.75 4.74 -10.71
N ASP A 211 -5.68 5.45 -11.09
CA ASP A 211 -5.71 6.44 -12.17
C ASP A 211 -6.05 5.77 -13.50
N LYS A 212 -5.45 4.61 -13.81
CA LYS A 212 -5.81 3.83 -15.02
C LYS A 212 -7.28 3.45 -15.04
N GLN A 213 -7.82 3.07 -13.88
CA GLN A 213 -9.22 2.69 -13.76
C GLN A 213 -10.17 3.88 -13.98
N GLU A 214 -9.88 5.05 -13.41
CA GLU A 214 -10.71 6.25 -13.57
C GLU A 214 -10.64 6.83 -14.98
N PHE A 215 -9.48 6.77 -15.63
CA PHE A 215 -9.29 7.25 -17.00
C PHE A 215 -9.58 6.19 -18.07
N ASN A 216 -10.12 5.02 -17.68
CA ASN A 216 -10.41 3.90 -18.59
C ASN A 216 -9.21 3.44 -19.44
N LEU A 217 -8.00 3.58 -18.92
CA LEU A 217 -6.75 3.22 -19.62
C LEU A 217 -6.47 1.71 -19.62
N CYS A 218 -7.37 0.93 -19.01
CA CYS A 218 -7.28 -0.53 -18.95
C CYS A 218 -7.99 -1.25 -20.11
N SER A 219 -8.48 -0.53 -21.12
CA SER A 219 -9.10 -1.10 -22.32
C SER A 219 -8.02 -1.68 -23.26
N GLY A 220 -7.57 -2.91 -22.98
CA GLY A 220 -6.54 -3.58 -23.78
C GLY A 220 -6.35 -5.09 -23.54
N THR A 221 -6.94 -5.67 -22.50
CA THR A 221 -6.89 -7.12 -22.24
C THR A 221 -8.25 -7.61 -21.80
N GLU A 222 -9.19 -7.70 -22.75
CA GLU A 222 -10.13 -8.81 -22.68
C GLU A 222 -9.31 -10.09 -22.81
N LEU A 223 -9.36 -10.92 -21.77
CA LEU A 223 -8.86 -12.27 -21.81
C LEU A 223 -9.52 -12.96 -23.01
N LYS A 224 -8.74 -13.27 -24.05
CA LYS A 224 -9.08 -14.31 -25.00
C LYS A 224 -9.04 -15.64 -24.27
N GLU A 225 -10.10 -15.93 -23.54
CA GLU A 225 -10.39 -17.27 -23.08
C GLU A 225 -11.86 -17.51 -23.40
N ASN A 226 -12.10 -18.29 -24.46
CA ASN A 226 -13.32 -19.00 -24.87
C ASN A 226 -13.82 -18.88 -26.32
N ASP A 227 -12.96 -18.58 -27.31
CA ASP A 227 -13.33 -18.68 -28.75
C ASP A 227 -12.74 -19.90 -29.50
N GLU A 228 -12.37 -20.97 -28.78
CA GLU A 228 -11.89 -22.22 -29.42
C GLU A 228 -12.67 -23.50 -29.07
N LYS A 229 -13.87 -23.37 -28.49
CA LYS A 229 -14.77 -24.53 -28.27
C LYS A 229 -16.17 -24.41 -28.87
N GLY A 230 -16.37 -23.45 -29.79
CA GLY A 230 -17.67 -23.19 -30.40
C GLY A 230 -17.84 -23.62 -31.86
N ASN A 231 -16.82 -24.15 -32.53
CA ASN A 231 -16.91 -24.32 -34.00
C ASN A 231 -16.37 -25.66 -34.54
N LEU A 232 -16.72 -26.76 -33.88
CA LEU A 232 -16.46 -28.13 -34.37
C LEU A 232 -17.66 -29.06 -34.20
N GLN A 233 -18.89 -28.52 -34.22
CA GLN A 233 -20.10 -29.34 -34.16
C GLN A 233 -21.17 -28.94 -35.17
N GLU A 234 -20.74 -28.48 -36.36
CA GLU A 234 -21.61 -28.34 -37.52
C GLU A 234 -20.86 -28.72 -38.80
N SER A 235 -20.54 -30.01 -38.95
CA SER A 235 -20.32 -30.68 -40.24
C SER A 235 -20.06 -32.16 -40.01
N LEU A 236 -21.12 -32.97 -39.95
CA LEU A 236 -21.14 -34.40 -40.33
C LEU A 236 -22.49 -35.01 -39.94
N SER A 237 -23.50 -34.85 -40.79
CA SER A 237 -24.52 -35.88 -41.07
C SER A 237 -25.50 -35.40 -42.14
N ILE A 238 -25.03 -35.33 -43.38
CA ILE A 238 -25.86 -35.66 -44.54
C ILE A 238 -24.98 -36.52 -45.44
N ASP A 239 -25.14 -37.83 -45.31
CA ASP A 239 -25.04 -38.81 -46.39
C ASP A 239 -25.19 -40.22 -45.81
N GLN A 240 -26.39 -40.81 -45.95
CA GLN A 240 -26.64 -42.06 -46.71
C GLN A 240 -27.92 -42.79 -46.28
N LEU A 241 -28.72 -43.09 -47.32
CA LEU A 241 -29.78 -44.11 -47.47
C LEU A 241 -31.16 -43.84 -46.86
#